data_AF-X8HUM0-F1
#
_entry.id   AF-X8HUM0-F1
#
_cell.length_a   1.000
_cell.length_b   1.000
_cell.length_c   1.000
_cell.angle_alpha   90.00
_cell.angle_beta   90.00
_cell.angle_gamma   90.00
#
_symmetry.space_group_name_H-M   'P 1'
#
loop_
_entity.id
_entity.type
_entity.pdbx_description
1 polymer ?
#
loop_
_entity_poly.entity_id
_entity_poly.type
_entity_poly.pdbx_seq_one_letter_code
_entity_poly.pdbx_strand_id
1 'polypeptide(L)'
;MPSRERFSCRCIIGNTYPDSENWDKNICVRIISSDSIDVDKLDYLTRDNHMTGEIAPKMDIKILLACLTITENKELKYVAKAIPAVQTVVDSRDILYLWVYHHHISIYTDYIIGRILKRCMTLYDEHRGQALEEMNREEYFSPKAITDYLITDDDIYSYLRKIYVLSLERKTDDFNTITIKQIFERDFLKPLWKTIYEYKDFEKNLVDKKIIKSYDELEDILRNEKNIEDITNTLLKKLNLKEGEVFIITKYNKFYNSNKEAPISLLLNGEERKLSDLLPQKEFGKFHTMAFFVFAPKKYKEEAKEIVVEELQKISQA
;
A
#
# COMPACT_ATOMS: atom_id res chain seq x y z
N MET A 1 -13.19 -1.64 31.50
CA MET A 1 -12.89 -0.35 30.82
C MET A 1 -14.03 0.61 31.11
N PRO A 2 -13.77 1.75 31.79
CA PRO A 2 -14.70 2.86 31.95
C PRO A 2 -15.47 3.23 30.66
N SER A 3 -16.70 3.71 30.81
CA SER A 3 -17.61 4.01 29.69
C SER A 3 -17.05 5.04 28.70
N ARG A 4 -16.27 6.03 29.20
CA ARG A 4 -15.60 7.06 28.38
C ARG A 4 -14.46 6.48 27.55
N GLU A 5 -13.58 5.70 28.16
CA GLU A 5 -12.48 5.02 27.46
C GLU A 5 -13.01 4.11 26.35
N ARG A 6 -14.11 3.39 26.63
CA ARG A 6 -14.76 2.54 25.63
C ARG A 6 -15.29 3.32 24.43
N PHE A 7 -15.83 4.52 24.65
CA PHE A 7 -16.30 5.38 23.57
C PHE A 7 -15.13 5.90 22.73
N SER A 8 -14.06 6.41 23.36
CA SER A 8 -12.86 6.85 22.65
C SER A 8 -12.24 5.74 21.80
N CYS A 9 -12.10 4.52 22.35
CA CYS A 9 -11.61 3.38 21.59
C CYS A 9 -12.50 3.07 20.38
N ARG A 10 -13.82 3.12 20.53
CA ARG A 10 -14.77 2.91 19.43
C ARG A 10 -14.63 3.95 18.33
N CYS A 11 -14.42 5.22 18.67
CA CYS A 11 -14.15 6.27 17.70
C CYS A 11 -12.86 6.00 16.92
N ILE A 12 -11.78 5.59 17.60
CA ILE A 12 -10.49 5.30 16.98
C ILE A 12 -10.60 4.11 16.02
N ILE A 13 -11.23 3.02 16.45
CA ILE A 13 -11.31 1.78 15.64
C ILE A 13 -12.49 1.77 14.65
N GLY A 14 -13.31 2.83 14.60
CA GLY A 14 -14.50 2.89 13.74
C GLY A 14 -15.64 1.93 14.13
N ASN A 15 -15.66 1.43 15.38
CA ASN A 15 -16.61 0.41 15.80
C ASN A 15 -17.89 1.02 16.41
N THR A 16 -18.91 1.17 15.56
CA THR A 16 -20.24 1.65 15.95
C THR A 16 -20.93 0.75 16.99
N TYR A 17 -21.80 1.35 17.79
CA TYR A 17 -22.71 0.63 18.67
C TYR A 17 -23.80 -0.04 17.83
N PRO A 18 -24.14 -1.32 18.10
CA PRO A 18 -25.17 -2.03 17.36
C PRO A 18 -26.59 -1.54 17.67
N ASP A 19 -26.76 -0.87 18.81
CA ASP A 19 -28.04 -0.37 19.29
C ASP A 19 -28.38 1.01 18.72
N SER A 20 -29.61 1.14 18.23
CA SER A 20 -30.20 2.36 17.69
C SER A 20 -30.32 3.51 18.69
N GLU A 21 -30.29 3.23 20.00
CA GLU A 21 -30.31 4.29 21.02
C GLU A 21 -29.03 5.14 21.01
N ASN A 22 -27.89 4.57 20.58
CA ASN A 22 -26.58 5.24 20.55
C ASN A 22 -26.28 5.88 19.17
N TRP A 23 -27.31 6.30 18.45
CA TRP A 23 -27.18 6.88 17.11
C TRP A 23 -26.29 8.14 17.08
N ASP A 24 -26.35 8.97 18.11
CA ASP A 24 -25.56 10.19 18.28
C ASP A 24 -24.06 9.87 18.43
N LYS A 25 -23.74 8.87 19.26
CA LYS A 25 -22.38 8.35 19.40
C LYS A 25 -21.88 7.72 18.11
N ASN A 26 -22.76 7.02 17.38
CA ASN A 26 -22.42 6.43 16.08
C ASN A 26 -22.11 7.49 15.03
N ILE A 27 -22.76 8.66 15.08
CA ILE A 27 -22.39 9.81 14.24
C ILE A 27 -20.99 10.28 14.59
N CYS A 28 -20.65 10.44 15.88
CA CYS A 28 -19.29 10.81 16.29
C CYS A 28 -18.24 9.79 15.81
N VAL A 29 -18.52 8.49 15.94
CA VAL A 29 -17.64 7.43 15.43
C VAL A 29 -17.41 7.62 13.93
N ARG A 30 -18.46 7.84 13.12
CA ARG A 30 -18.36 8.03 11.67
C ARG A 30 -17.65 9.33 11.25
N ILE A 31 -17.72 10.38 12.06
CA ILE A 31 -16.97 11.62 11.81
C ILE A 31 -15.46 11.36 11.95
N ILE A 32 -15.07 10.54 12.95
CA ILE A 32 -13.66 10.27 13.28
C ILE A 32 -13.08 9.16 12.40
N SER A 33 -13.83 8.07 12.20
CA SER A 33 -13.39 6.88 11.48
C SER A 33 -14.58 6.26 10.74
N SER A 34 -14.59 6.42 9.42
CA SER A 34 -15.61 5.85 8.53
C SER A 34 -15.02 5.18 7.30
N ASP A 35 -15.83 4.34 6.64
CA ASP A 35 -15.43 3.69 5.40
C ASP A 35 -15.36 4.66 4.20
N SER A 36 -15.93 5.87 4.30
CA SER A 36 -16.01 6.84 3.21
C SER A 36 -15.15 8.08 3.47
N ILE A 37 -15.74 9.14 4.04
CA ILE A 37 -15.08 10.40 4.34
C ILE A 37 -15.15 10.64 5.85
N ASP A 38 -14.00 10.79 6.50
CA ASP A 38 -13.83 11.15 7.90
C ASP A 38 -12.76 12.23 8.06
N VAL A 39 -12.64 12.80 9.25
CA VAL A 39 -11.71 13.91 9.51
C VAL A 39 -10.24 13.47 9.44
N ASP A 40 -9.95 12.19 9.72
CA ASP A 40 -8.60 11.62 9.56
C ASP A 40 -8.16 11.67 8.10
N LYS A 41 -9.02 11.20 7.18
CA LYS A 41 -8.78 11.30 5.72
C LYS A 41 -8.62 12.72 5.25
N LEU A 42 -9.46 13.64 5.73
CA LEU A 42 -9.35 15.04 5.33
C LEU A 42 -8.04 15.68 5.78
N ASP A 43 -7.55 15.34 6.98
CA ASP A 43 -6.27 15.85 7.48
C ASP A 43 -5.10 15.31 6.64
N TYR A 44 -4.94 13.98 6.54
CA TYR A 44 -3.76 13.43 5.88
C TYR A 44 -3.75 13.77 4.38
N LEU A 45 -4.90 13.77 3.70
CA LEU A 45 -4.94 14.15 2.28
C LEU A 45 -4.55 15.62 2.08
N THR A 46 -4.95 16.52 2.98
CA THR A 46 -4.55 17.93 2.92
C THR A 46 -3.07 18.10 3.19
N ARG A 47 -2.59 17.48 4.27
CA ARG A 47 -1.20 17.55 4.73
C ARG A 47 -0.25 16.97 3.70
N ASP A 48 -0.52 15.77 3.21
CA ASP A 48 0.35 15.07 2.26
C ASP A 48 0.35 15.78 0.91
N ASN A 49 -0.79 16.30 0.46
CA ASN A 49 -0.82 17.14 -0.73
C ASN A 49 0.07 18.38 -0.57
N HIS A 50 0.01 19.07 0.57
CA HIS A 50 0.89 20.21 0.84
C HIS A 50 2.38 19.82 0.85
N MET A 51 2.73 18.74 1.58
CA MET A 51 4.12 18.28 1.72
C MET A 51 4.71 17.73 0.42
N THR A 52 3.87 17.33 -0.53
CA THR A 52 4.28 16.81 -1.84
C THR A 52 4.24 17.86 -2.95
N GLY A 53 4.06 19.14 -2.61
CA GLY A 53 4.10 20.25 -3.57
C GLY A 53 2.77 20.50 -4.29
N GLU A 54 1.65 20.15 -3.66
CA GLU A 54 0.28 20.42 -4.12
C GLU A 54 -0.05 19.76 -5.48
N ILE A 55 0.36 18.51 -5.64
CA ILE A 55 0.15 17.73 -6.88
C ILE A 55 -1.31 17.34 -7.13
N ALA A 56 -2.16 17.40 -6.10
CA ALA A 56 -3.57 17.04 -6.12
C ALA A 56 -4.48 18.28 -5.91
N PRO A 57 -5.76 18.22 -6.32
CA PRO A 57 -6.69 19.32 -6.10
C PRO A 57 -6.79 19.72 -4.63
N LYS A 58 -7.01 21.01 -4.37
CA LYS A 58 -7.30 21.47 -3.01
C LYS A 58 -8.73 21.11 -2.64
N MET A 59 -8.91 20.40 -1.53
CA MET A 59 -10.23 20.01 -1.04
C MET A 59 -10.99 21.21 -0.45
N ASP A 60 -12.27 21.37 -0.81
CA ASP A 60 -13.14 22.38 -0.19
C ASP A 60 -13.79 21.84 1.10
N ILE A 61 -12.99 21.78 2.16
CA ILE A 61 -13.41 21.31 3.48
C ILE A 61 -14.56 22.17 4.04
N LYS A 62 -14.61 23.47 3.70
CA LYS A 62 -15.66 24.37 4.21
C LYS A 62 -17.03 24.00 3.65
N ILE A 63 -17.14 23.80 2.34
CA ILE A 63 -18.38 23.36 1.70
C ILE A 63 -18.75 21.96 2.17
N LEU A 64 -17.76 21.06 2.29
CA LEU A 64 -17.99 19.70 2.77
C LEU A 64 -18.68 19.70 4.14
N LEU A 65 -18.10 20.41 5.12
CA LEU A 65 -18.67 20.51 6.47
C LEU A 65 -20.01 21.25 6.50
N ALA A 66 -20.16 22.33 5.73
CA ALA A 66 -21.40 23.10 5.66
C ALA A 66 -22.58 22.35 5.04
N CYS A 67 -22.31 21.27 4.29
CA CYS A 67 -23.33 20.46 3.62
C CYS A 67 -23.62 19.13 4.35
N LEU A 68 -23.04 18.90 5.53
CA LEU A 68 -23.40 17.78 6.38
C LEU A 68 -24.80 17.99 6.99
N THR A 69 -25.58 16.93 7.01
CA THR A 69 -26.90 16.89 7.64
C THR A 69 -27.12 15.57 8.36
N ILE A 70 -27.98 15.60 9.38
CA ILE A 70 -28.50 14.40 10.02
C ILE A 70 -29.92 14.19 9.46
N THR A 71 -30.18 13.01 8.91
CA THR A 71 -31.50 12.68 8.35
C THR A 71 -32.51 12.36 9.46
N GLU A 72 -33.80 12.28 9.11
CA GLU A 72 -34.86 11.83 10.03
C GLU A 72 -34.58 10.41 10.58
N ASN A 73 -33.89 9.58 9.78
CA ASN A 73 -33.43 8.25 10.16
C ASN A 73 -32.15 8.26 11.02
N LYS A 74 -31.71 9.44 11.50
CA LYS A 74 -30.53 9.63 12.37
C LYS A 74 -29.21 9.23 11.70
N GLU A 75 -29.10 9.43 10.39
CA GLU A 75 -27.88 9.14 9.63
C GLU A 75 -27.15 10.42 9.22
N LEU A 76 -25.82 10.38 9.26
CA LEU A 76 -24.99 11.46 8.73
C LEU A 76 -24.90 11.33 7.19
N LYS A 77 -25.35 12.36 6.48
CA LYS A 77 -25.32 12.44 5.01
C LYS A 77 -24.83 13.81 4.55
N TYR A 78 -24.44 13.90 3.29
CA TYR A 78 -24.22 15.17 2.62
C TYR A 78 -25.41 15.50 1.71
N VAL A 79 -25.77 16.77 1.64
CA VAL A 79 -26.74 17.26 0.63
C VAL A 79 -26.08 17.42 -0.74
N ALA A 80 -26.85 17.43 -1.83
CA ALA A 80 -26.35 17.53 -3.20
C ALA A 80 -25.41 18.72 -3.48
N LYS A 81 -25.54 19.82 -2.72
CA LYS A 81 -24.62 20.96 -2.82
C LYS A 81 -23.16 20.58 -2.49
N ALA A 82 -22.94 19.49 -1.75
CA ALA A 82 -21.61 18.98 -1.43
C ALA A 82 -20.91 18.29 -2.61
N ILE A 83 -21.61 17.96 -3.71
CA ILE A 83 -21.07 17.15 -4.82
C ILE A 83 -19.67 17.64 -5.26
N PRO A 84 -19.45 18.94 -5.54
CA PRO A 84 -18.12 19.41 -5.95
C PRO A 84 -17.05 19.20 -4.87
N ALA A 85 -17.37 19.45 -3.60
CA ALA A 85 -16.43 19.28 -2.49
C ALA A 85 -16.08 17.80 -2.26
N VAL A 86 -17.09 16.93 -2.24
CA VAL A 86 -16.92 15.48 -2.16
C VAL A 86 -16.05 14.97 -3.32
N GLN A 87 -16.26 15.47 -4.53
CA GLN A 87 -15.46 15.10 -5.70
C GLN A 87 -13.99 15.47 -5.51
N THR A 88 -13.68 16.66 -4.98
CA THR A 88 -12.29 17.04 -4.69
C THR A 88 -11.60 16.12 -3.69
N VAL A 89 -12.34 15.56 -2.72
CA VAL A 89 -11.78 14.57 -1.77
C VAL A 89 -11.39 13.29 -2.49
N VAL A 90 -12.28 12.78 -3.35
CA VAL A 90 -12.02 11.56 -4.14
C VAL A 90 -10.83 11.79 -5.08
N ASP A 91 -10.82 12.89 -5.84
CA ASP A 91 -9.71 13.23 -6.75
C ASP A 91 -8.37 13.35 -6.00
N SER A 92 -8.37 13.99 -4.83
CA SER A 92 -7.16 14.17 -4.03
C SER A 92 -6.60 12.84 -3.55
N ARG A 93 -7.50 11.99 -3.04
CA ARG A 93 -7.15 10.63 -2.63
C ARG A 93 -6.56 9.84 -3.79
N ASP A 94 -7.25 9.80 -4.93
CA ASP A 94 -6.78 9.05 -6.10
C ASP A 94 -5.37 9.52 -6.51
N ILE A 95 -5.15 10.83 -6.69
CA ILE A 95 -3.86 11.37 -7.12
C ILE A 95 -2.73 11.05 -6.11
N LEU A 96 -2.97 11.24 -4.81
CA LEU A 96 -1.97 10.95 -3.78
C LEU A 96 -1.65 9.45 -3.70
N TYR A 97 -2.66 8.59 -3.75
CA TYR A 97 -2.43 7.15 -3.78
C TYR A 97 -1.65 6.72 -5.01
N LEU A 98 -1.93 7.29 -6.19
CA LEU A 98 -1.27 6.90 -7.43
C LEU A 98 0.19 7.38 -7.49
N TRP A 99 0.44 8.64 -7.15
CA TRP A 99 1.73 9.28 -7.40
C TRP A 99 2.67 9.31 -6.21
N VAL A 100 2.14 9.18 -4.98
CA VAL A 100 2.93 9.27 -3.75
C VAL A 100 2.97 7.92 -3.06
N TYR A 101 1.82 7.40 -2.61
CA TYR A 101 1.80 6.21 -1.75
C TYR A 101 2.17 4.93 -2.52
N HIS A 102 1.79 4.83 -3.80
CA HIS A 102 2.17 3.72 -4.68
C HIS A 102 3.31 4.07 -5.64
N HIS A 103 4.11 5.09 -5.32
CA HIS A 103 5.33 5.33 -6.08
C HIS A 103 6.24 4.09 -6.01
N HIS A 104 6.75 3.63 -7.15
CA HIS A 104 7.51 2.38 -7.25
C HIS A 104 8.72 2.33 -6.31
N ILE A 105 9.39 3.47 -6.03
CA ILE A 105 10.49 3.50 -5.05
C ILE A 105 9.98 3.32 -3.62
N SER A 106 8.81 3.89 -3.25
CA SER A 106 8.24 3.71 -1.92
C SER A 106 7.88 2.23 -1.68
N ILE A 107 7.28 1.58 -2.69
CA ILE A 107 6.97 0.15 -2.69
C ILE A 107 8.26 -0.68 -2.57
N TYR A 108 9.29 -0.32 -3.32
CA TYR A 108 10.60 -0.96 -3.27
C TYR A 108 11.22 -0.88 -1.87
N THR A 109 11.34 0.32 -1.31
CA THR A 109 11.99 0.52 -0.01
C THR A 109 11.24 -0.17 1.11
N ASP A 110 9.90 -0.12 1.12
CA ASP A 110 9.05 -0.84 2.07
C ASP A 110 9.32 -2.35 2.03
N TYR A 111 9.32 -2.93 0.82
CA TYR A 111 9.60 -4.35 0.64
C TYR A 111 11.00 -4.75 1.11
N ILE A 112 12.03 -3.99 0.72
CA ILE A 112 13.42 -4.29 1.06
C ILE A 112 13.67 -4.18 2.56
N ILE A 113 13.19 -3.10 3.19
CA ILE A 113 13.30 -2.94 4.64
C ILE A 113 12.62 -4.12 5.35
N GLY A 114 11.41 -4.50 4.93
CA GLY A 114 10.72 -5.67 5.48
C GLY A 114 11.52 -6.97 5.34
N ARG A 115 12.18 -7.19 4.18
CA ARG A 115 13.03 -8.36 3.94
C ARG A 115 14.29 -8.35 4.82
N ILE A 116 14.97 -7.21 4.95
CA ILE A 116 16.13 -7.04 5.83
C ILE A 116 15.73 -7.34 7.28
N LEU A 117 14.66 -6.72 7.78
CA LEU A 117 14.20 -6.93 9.15
C LEU A 117 13.79 -8.38 9.40
N LYS A 118 13.09 -9.01 8.45
CA LYS A 118 12.75 -10.44 8.53
C LYS A 118 14.00 -11.31 8.64
N ARG A 119 15.04 -11.03 7.83
CA ARG A 119 16.33 -11.74 7.87
C ARG A 119 17.01 -11.58 9.23
N CYS A 120 17.03 -10.37 9.77
CA CYS A 120 17.58 -10.07 11.11
C CYS A 120 16.84 -10.84 12.21
N MET A 121 15.51 -10.96 12.12
CA MET A 121 14.72 -11.75 13.08
C MET A 121 15.02 -13.25 12.96
N THR A 122 15.16 -13.77 11.74
CA THR A 122 15.54 -15.17 11.52
C THR A 122 16.92 -15.47 12.12
N LEU A 123 17.89 -14.57 11.95
CA LEU A 123 19.21 -14.70 12.57
C LEU A 123 19.12 -14.74 14.10
N TYR A 124 18.25 -13.93 14.71
CA TYR A 124 18.01 -14.00 16.16
C TYR A 124 17.43 -15.34 16.58
N ASP A 125 16.51 -15.90 15.78
CA ASP A 125 15.92 -17.21 16.06
C ASP A 125 16.92 -18.36 15.98
N GLU A 126 17.89 -18.24 15.08
CA GLU A 126 18.96 -19.24 14.86
C GLU A 126 20.12 -19.10 15.86
N HIS A 127 20.48 -17.87 16.23
CA HIS A 127 21.73 -17.58 16.94
C HIS A 127 21.57 -17.00 18.35
N ARG A 128 20.39 -16.50 18.72
CA ARG A 128 20.00 -16.12 20.10
C ARG A 128 21.04 -15.23 20.83
N GLY A 129 21.46 -14.12 20.25
CA GLY A 129 22.39 -13.18 20.88
C GLY A 129 23.73 -13.05 20.16
N GLN A 130 24.02 -13.93 19.19
CA GLN A 130 25.38 -14.17 18.72
C GLN A 130 25.68 -13.56 17.34
N ALA A 131 24.66 -13.28 16.53
CA ALA A 131 24.87 -12.62 15.24
C ALA A 131 24.86 -11.09 15.42
N LEU A 132 25.72 -10.38 14.68
CA LEU A 132 25.89 -8.93 14.87
C LEU A 132 24.68 -8.11 14.38
N GLU A 133 23.98 -8.62 13.38
CA GLU A 133 22.85 -8.00 12.69
C GLU A 133 21.50 -8.64 13.04
N GLU A 134 21.41 -9.40 14.12
CA GLU A 134 20.16 -10.01 14.55
C GLU A 134 19.23 -9.04 15.31
N MET A 135 17.92 -9.24 15.16
CA MET A 135 16.89 -8.43 15.82
C MET A 135 15.90 -9.32 16.58
N ASN A 136 15.73 -9.08 17.87
CA ASN A 136 14.69 -9.74 18.65
C ASN A 136 13.32 -9.12 18.37
N ARG A 137 12.41 -9.88 17.75
CA ARG A 137 11.05 -9.41 17.46
C ARG A 137 10.29 -8.92 18.70
N GLU A 138 10.47 -9.57 19.85
CA GLU A 138 9.74 -9.21 21.07
C GLU A 138 10.20 -7.85 21.65
N GLU A 139 11.45 -7.47 21.42
CA GLU A 139 11.99 -6.19 21.89
C GLU A 139 11.54 -5.01 21.02
N TYR A 140 11.24 -5.25 19.75
CA TYR A 140 10.92 -4.19 18.78
C TYR A 140 9.45 -4.11 18.38
N PHE A 141 8.71 -5.23 18.37
CA PHE A 141 7.37 -5.30 17.75
C PHE A 141 6.29 -5.91 18.65
N SER A 142 6.58 -6.20 19.92
CA SER A 142 5.56 -6.67 20.87
C SER A 142 4.70 -5.51 21.39
N PRO A 143 3.50 -5.78 21.95
CA PRO A 143 2.74 -4.75 22.65
C PRO A 143 3.56 -4.06 23.73
N LYS A 144 4.42 -4.81 24.44
CA LYS A 144 5.33 -4.29 25.45
C LYS A 144 6.38 -3.34 24.86
N ALA A 145 6.92 -3.66 23.68
CA ALA A 145 7.84 -2.78 22.96
C ALA A 145 7.20 -1.40 22.71
N ILE A 146 5.93 -1.39 22.34
CA ILE A 146 5.19 -0.15 22.06
C ILE A 146 4.80 0.58 23.36
N THR A 147 4.28 -0.13 24.37
CA THR A 147 3.72 0.51 25.59
C THR A 147 4.76 0.86 26.64
N ASP A 148 5.74 -0.01 26.84
CA ASP A 148 6.68 0.08 27.97
C ASP A 148 8.04 0.60 27.52
N TYR A 149 8.51 0.16 26.35
CA TYR A 149 9.81 0.56 25.80
C TYR A 149 9.72 1.77 24.88
N LEU A 150 8.49 2.12 24.44
CA LEU A 150 8.20 3.24 23.55
C LEU A 150 9.01 3.15 22.24
N ILE A 151 9.16 1.95 21.69
CA ILE A 151 9.85 1.75 20.41
C ILE A 151 9.14 2.54 19.31
N THR A 152 9.94 3.24 18.52
CA THR A 152 9.52 4.09 17.42
C THR A 152 10.17 3.66 16.10
N ASP A 153 9.73 4.28 15.01
CA ASP A 153 10.35 4.17 13.70
C ASP A 153 11.81 4.64 13.67
N ASP A 154 12.19 5.62 14.50
CA ASP A 154 13.58 6.07 14.64
C ASP A 154 14.49 4.97 15.20
N ASP A 155 14.00 4.13 16.10
CA ASP A 155 14.76 2.99 16.64
C ASP A 155 15.02 1.94 15.55
N ILE A 156 14.02 1.68 14.70
CA ILE A 156 14.16 0.80 13.54
C ILE A 156 15.15 1.39 12.54
N TYR A 157 15.07 2.70 12.27
CA TYR A 157 16.01 3.38 11.37
C TYR A 157 17.44 3.34 11.91
N SER A 158 17.63 3.58 13.21
CA SER A 158 18.92 3.47 13.89
C SER A 158 19.49 2.06 13.77
N TYR A 159 18.65 1.04 13.93
CA TYR A 159 19.03 -0.35 13.74
C TYR A 159 19.46 -0.66 12.28
N LEU A 160 18.69 -0.20 11.28
CA LEU A 160 19.06 -0.33 9.88
C LEU A 160 20.39 0.38 9.57
N ARG A 161 20.65 1.54 10.19
CA ARG A 161 21.93 2.24 10.07
C ARG A 161 23.10 1.43 10.66
N LYS A 162 22.89 0.72 11.78
CA LYS A 162 23.89 -0.22 12.32
C LYS A 162 24.22 -1.31 11.30
N ILE A 163 23.21 -1.92 10.66
CA ILE A 163 23.42 -2.92 9.59
C ILE A 163 24.22 -2.31 8.45
N TYR A 164 23.91 -1.09 8.03
CA TYR A 164 24.66 -0.40 6.97
C TYR A 164 26.15 -0.30 7.32
N VAL A 165 26.50 0.13 8.53
CA VAL A 165 27.90 0.22 8.98
C VAL A 165 28.56 -1.17 8.99
N LEU A 166 27.90 -2.20 9.53
CA LEU A 166 28.43 -3.57 9.53
C LEU A 166 28.65 -4.10 8.10
N SER A 167 27.83 -3.70 7.14
CA SER A 167 27.96 -4.09 5.73
C SER A 167 29.20 -3.49 5.04
N LEU A 168 29.66 -2.33 5.50
CA LEU A 168 30.92 -1.73 5.03
C LEU A 168 32.13 -2.54 5.52
N GLU A 169 32.00 -3.14 6.71
CA GLU A 169 33.01 -4.00 7.31
C GLU A 169 32.90 -5.48 6.87
N ARG A 170 31.93 -5.81 6.01
CA ARG A 170 31.60 -7.18 5.59
C ARG A 170 31.28 -8.12 6.76
N LYS A 171 30.57 -7.58 7.76
CA LYS A 171 30.13 -8.28 8.98
C LYS A 171 28.64 -8.62 8.98
N THR A 172 28.01 -8.55 7.82
CA THR A 172 26.61 -8.89 7.54
C THR A 172 26.56 -10.01 6.51
N ASP A 173 25.46 -10.74 6.43
CA ASP A 173 25.24 -11.70 5.37
C ASP A 173 25.19 -11.04 3.98
N ASP A 174 25.40 -11.82 2.92
CA ASP A 174 25.48 -11.31 1.54
C ASP A 174 24.21 -10.53 1.14
N PHE A 175 23.03 -11.02 1.50
CA PHE A 175 21.75 -10.39 1.15
C PHE A 175 21.59 -9.04 1.85
N ASN A 176 21.80 -8.98 3.17
CA ASN A 176 21.73 -7.74 3.93
C ASN A 176 22.80 -6.74 3.46
N THR A 177 24.01 -7.22 3.12
CA THR A 177 25.09 -6.39 2.59
C THR A 177 24.69 -5.68 1.30
N ILE A 178 24.05 -6.40 0.38
CA ILE A 178 23.60 -5.86 -0.91
C ILE A 178 22.44 -4.89 -0.69
N THR A 179 21.42 -5.33 0.04
CA THR A 179 20.14 -4.61 0.13
C THR A 179 20.20 -3.35 0.99
N ILE A 180 20.96 -3.37 2.10
CA ILE A 180 21.07 -2.19 2.96
C ILE A 180 21.78 -1.04 2.25
N LYS A 181 22.75 -1.33 1.38
CA LYS A 181 23.45 -0.33 0.55
C LYS A 181 22.52 0.30 -0.46
N GLN A 182 21.65 -0.49 -1.10
CA GLN A 182 20.64 0.04 -2.02
C GLN A 182 19.74 1.10 -1.32
N ILE A 183 19.45 0.93 -0.02
CA ILE A 183 18.67 1.88 0.77
C ILE A 183 19.47 3.12 1.16
N PHE A 184 20.61 2.95 1.85
CA PHE A 184 21.36 4.06 2.43
C PHE A 184 22.18 4.86 1.41
N GLU A 185 22.60 4.22 0.31
CA GLU A 185 23.34 4.87 -0.78
C GLU A 185 22.39 5.34 -1.89
N ARG A 186 21.08 5.04 -1.76
CA ARG A 186 20.03 5.32 -2.75
C ARG A 186 20.32 4.73 -4.15
N ASP A 187 21.14 3.67 -4.20
CA ASP A 187 21.43 2.92 -5.43
C ASP A 187 20.37 1.84 -5.67
N PHE A 188 19.15 2.29 -5.94
CA PHE A 188 18.02 1.39 -6.16
C PHE A 188 18.12 0.67 -7.50
N LEU A 189 17.72 -0.61 -7.51
CA LEU A 189 17.41 -1.34 -8.73
C LEU A 189 16.33 -0.61 -9.54
N LYS A 190 16.28 -0.87 -10.85
CA LYS A 190 15.36 -0.19 -11.76
C LYS A 190 14.15 -1.07 -12.03
N PRO A 191 12.93 -0.51 -11.94
CA PRO A 191 11.75 -1.27 -12.26
C PRO A 191 11.63 -1.46 -13.77
N LEU A 192 11.03 -2.59 -14.17
CA LEU A 192 10.64 -2.83 -15.56
C LEU A 192 9.64 -1.77 -16.04
N TRP A 193 8.64 -1.47 -15.22
CA TRP A 193 7.64 -0.41 -15.40
C TRP A 193 7.53 0.45 -14.14
N LYS A 194 7.39 1.76 -14.30
CA LYS A 194 7.37 2.73 -13.19
C LYS A 194 5.97 3.05 -12.69
N THR A 195 4.99 2.95 -13.59
CA THR A 195 3.61 3.39 -13.34
C THR A 195 2.63 2.25 -13.60
N ILE A 196 1.44 2.37 -13.03
CA ILE A 196 0.34 1.43 -13.30
C ILE A 196 -0.08 1.44 -14.78
N TYR A 197 0.11 2.57 -15.48
CA TYR A 197 -0.22 2.67 -16.90
C TYR A 197 0.75 1.86 -17.76
N GLU A 198 2.05 1.94 -17.45
CA GLU A 198 3.07 1.09 -18.09
C GLU A 198 2.83 -0.39 -17.80
N TYR A 199 2.44 -0.72 -16.56
CA TYR A 199 2.07 -2.08 -16.19
C TYR A 199 0.84 -2.57 -16.97
N LYS A 200 -0.20 -1.75 -17.11
CA LYS A 200 -1.41 -2.10 -17.86
C LYS A 200 -1.12 -2.34 -19.34
N ASP A 201 -0.25 -1.53 -19.94
CA ASP A 201 0.22 -1.77 -21.30
C ASP A 201 0.97 -3.11 -21.41
N PHE A 202 1.80 -3.43 -20.42
CA PHE A 202 2.46 -4.73 -20.34
C PHE A 202 1.47 -5.90 -20.21
N GLU A 203 0.51 -5.84 -19.29
CA GLU A 203 -0.53 -6.88 -19.12
C GLU A 203 -1.32 -7.09 -20.41
N LYS A 204 -1.76 -5.99 -21.04
CA LYS A 204 -2.48 -6.04 -22.31
C LYS A 204 -1.65 -6.74 -23.38
N ASN A 205 -0.37 -6.40 -23.48
CA ASN A 205 0.54 -7.05 -24.43
C ASN A 205 0.71 -8.55 -24.18
N LEU A 206 0.66 -9.02 -22.92
CA LEU A 206 0.71 -10.44 -22.60
C LEU A 206 -0.53 -11.18 -23.14
N VAL A 207 -1.72 -10.60 -22.94
CA VAL A 207 -2.99 -11.19 -23.43
C VAL A 207 -3.07 -11.13 -24.96
N ASP A 208 -2.78 -9.98 -25.56
CA ASP A 208 -2.86 -9.78 -27.02
C ASP A 208 -1.91 -10.72 -27.78
N LYS A 209 -0.73 -11.00 -27.21
CA LYS A 209 0.24 -11.96 -27.75
C LYS A 209 0.01 -13.40 -27.33
N LYS A 210 -1.06 -13.69 -26.57
CA LYS A 210 -1.39 -15.03 -26.05
C LYS A 210 -0.26 -15.67 -25.23
N ILE A 211 0.50 -14.84 -24.51
CA ILE A 211 1.47 -15.29 -23.51
C ILE A 211 0.73 -15.85 -22.29
N ILE A 212 -0.37 -15.19 -21.93
CA ILE A 212 -1.37 -15.61 -20.95
C ILE A 212 -2.75 -15.61 -21.63
N LYS A 213 -3.71 -16.37 -21.09
CA LYS A 213 -5.07 -16.53 -21.59
C LYS A 213 -5.99 -15.41 -21.13
N SER A 214 -5.82 -14.93 -19.90
CA SER A 214 -6.64 -13.87 -19.31
C SER A 214 -5.88 -13.10 -18.23
N TYR A 215 -6.44 -11.94 -17.85
CA TYR A 215 -5.93 -11.18 -16.69
C TYR A 215 -6.10 -11.95 -15.37
N ASP A 216 -7.18 -12.72 -15.22
CA ASP A 216 -7.42 -13.54 -14.02
C ASP A 216 -6.36 -14.64 -13.87
N GLU A 217 -5.92 -15.26 -14.97
CA GLU A 217 -4.82 -16.24 -14.94
C GLU A 217 -3.51 -15.59 -14.46
N LEU A 218 -3.20 -14.37 -14.93
CA LEU A 218 -2.04 -13.64 -14.44
C LEU A 218 -2.17 -13.35 -12.94
N GLU A 219 -3.36 -12.97 -12.48
CA GLU A 219 -3.62 -12.75 -11.06
C GLU A 219 -3.37 -14.04 -10.24
N ASP A 220 -3.85 -15.19 -10.70
CA ASP A 220 -3.63 -16.48 -10.06
C ASP A 220 -2.15 -16.88 -10.02
N ILE A 221 -1.42 -16.64 -11.13
CA ILE A 221 0.02 -16.89 -11.20
C ILE A 221 0.75 -16.07 -10.15
N LEU A 222 0.41 -14.78 -10.04
CA LEU A 222 1.04 -13.83 -9.14
C LEU A 222 0.67 -14.06 -7.66
N ARG A 223 -0.51 -14.65 -7.37
CA ARG A 223 -0.94 -14.99 -6.00
C ARG A 223 -0.17 -16.19 -5.44
N ASN A 224 0.38 -17.03 -6.30
CA ASN A 224 1.13 -18.20 -5.89
C ASN A 224 2.60 -17.83 -5.58
N GLU A 225 2.96 -17.85 -4.29
CA GLU A 225 4.31 -17.52 -3.83
C GLU A 225 5.40 -18.38 -4.49
N LYS A 226 5.11 -19.65 -4.76
CA LYS A 226 6.06 -20.55 -5.43
C LYS A 226 6.35 -20.12 -6.87
N ASN A 227 5.34 -19.67 -7.60
CA ASN A 227 5.54 -19.15 -8.95
C ASN A 227 6.46 -17.92 -8.92
N ILE A 228 6.23 -17.00 -7.98
CA ILE A 228 7.06 -15.80 -7.82
C ILE A 228 8.50 -16.17 -7.45
N GLU A 229 8.69 -17.15 -6.56
CA GLU A 229 10.00 -17.66 -6.18
C GLU A 229 10.72 -18.32 -7.37
N ASP A 230 10.02 -19.17 -8.13
CA ASP A 230 10.56 -19.86 -9.31
C ASP A 230 11.00 -18.85 -10.39
N ILE A 231 10.17 -17.84 -10.72
CA ILE A 231 10.53 -16.79 -11.67
C ILE A 231 11.75 -15.99 -11.18
N THR A 232 11.78 -15.65 -9.88
CA THR A 232 12.90 -14.93 -9.27
C THR A 232 14.20 -15.74 -9.35
N ASN A 233 14.15 -17.05 -9.06
CA ASN A 233 15.29 -17.95 -9.16
C ASN A 233 15.78 -18.10 -10.61
N THR A 234 14.87 -18.17 -11.60
CA THR A 234 15.23 -18.16 -13.02
C THR A 234 15.96 -16.86 -13.39
N LEU A 235 15.48 -15.70 -12.94
CA LEU A 235 16.15 -14.41 -13.18
C LEU A 235 17.56 -14.38 -12.58
N LEU A 236 17.70 -14.78 -11.31
CA LEU A 236 18.99 -14.84 -10.62
C LEU A 236 19.99 -15.72 -11.39
N LYS A 237 19.56 -16.91 -11.80
CA LYS A 237 20.41 -17.88 -12.52
C LYS A 237 20.80 -17.40 -13.92
N LYS A 238 19.83 -16.96 -14.73
CA LYS A 238 20.07 -16.56 -16.12
C LYS A 238 20.91 -15.29 -16.23
N LEU A 239 20.74 -14.35 -15.30
CA LEU A 239 21.48 -13.08 -15.28
C LEU A 239 22.76 -13.13 -14.45
N ASN A 240 23.08 -14.28 -13.85
CA ASN A 240 24.20 -14.47 -12.94
C ASN A 240 24.24 -13.43 -11.81
N LEU A 241 23.09 -13.25 -11.15
CA LEU A 241 22.86 -12.31 -10.06
C LEU A 241 22.74 -13.04 -8.73
N LYS A 242 23.08 -12.34 -7.64
CA LYS A 242 22.92 -12.82 -6.26
C LYS A 242 21.53 -12.49 -5.72
N GLU A 243 21.12 -13.21 -4.68
CA GLU A 243 19.95 -12.83 -3.89
C GLU A 243 20.14 -11.37 -3.40
N GLY A 244 19.10 -10.56 -3.55
CA GLY A 244 19.16 -9.13 -3.23
C GLY A 244 19.41 -8.23 -4.45
N GLU A 245 19.74 -8.78 -5.62
CA GLU A 245 19.99 -8.01 -6.85
C GLU A 245 18.81 -8.05 -7.85
N VAL A 246 17.76 -8.83 -7.56
CA VAL A 246 16.49 -8.86 -8.30
C VAL A 246 15.35 -9.05 -7.33
N PHE A 247 14.23 -8.37 -7.57
CA PHE A 247 13.01 -8.57 -6.80
C PHE A 247 11.77 -8.60 -7.68
N ILE A 248 10.86 -9.51 -7.34
CA ILE A 248 9.48 -9.48 -7.79
C ILE A 248 8.63 -9.13 -6.58
N ILE A 249 7.96 -7.98 -6.64
CA ILE A 249 7.16 -7.45 -5.54
C ILE A 249 5.71 -7.45 -6.00
N THR A 250 4.93 -8.42 -5.52
CA THR A 250 3.48 -8.43 -5.71
C THR A 250 2.86 -7.46 -4.71
N LYS A 251 2.00 -6.56 -5.20
CA LYS A 251 1.22 -5.66 -4.35
C LYS A 251 -0.23 -5.76 -4.77
N TYR A 252 -1.08 -6.04 -3.79
CA TYR A 252 -2.48 -5.67 -3.88
C TYR A 252 -2.55 -4.15 -3.95
N ASN A 253 -3.07 -3.61 -5.04
CA ASN A 253 -3.21 -2.16 -5.16
C ASN A 253 -4.35 -1.73 -4.24
N LYS A 254 -4.03 -1.19 -3.04
CA LYS A 254 -5.05 -0.61 -2.14
C LYS A 254 -5.86 0.50 -2.81
N PHE A 255 -5.34 1.10 -3.89
CA PHE A 255 -6.07 2.01 -4.77
C PHE A 255 -7.36 1.37 -5.30
N TYR A 256 -7.32 0.12 -5.75
CA TYR A 256 -8.45 -0.61 -6.34
C TYR A 256 -9.04 -1.67 -5.40
N ASN A 257 -8.32 -2.04 -4.33
CA ASN A 257 -8.71 -3.08 -3.38
C ASN A 257 -9.78 -2.63 -2.37
N SER A 258 -10.51 -1.56 -2.65
CA SER A 258 -11.81 -1.38 -2.02
C SER A 258 -12.81 -2.27 -2.76
N ASN A 259 -12.69 -3.60 -2.59
CA ASN A 259 -13.78 -4.53 -2.93
C ASN A 259 -15.08 -4.17 -2.19
N LYS A 260 -14.98 -3.31 -1.17
CA LYS A 260 -16.07 -2.42 -0.77
C LYS A 260 -15.91 -1.11 -1.53
N GLU A 261 -16.72 -0.88 -2.57
CA GLU A 261 -17.01 0.50 -3.00
C GLU A 261 -17.30 1.28 -1.71
N ALA A 262 -16.44 2.23 -1.33
CA ALA A 262 -16.78 3.11 -0.21
C ALA A 262 -18.05 3.84 -0.63
N PRO A 263 -19.22 3.53 -0.05
CA PRO A 263 -20.48 3.98 -0.60
C PRO A 263 -20.63 5.45 -0.20
N ILE A 264 -20.12 6.34 -1.04
CA ILE A 264 -20.38 7.76 -0.90
C ILE A 264 -21.75 7.99 -1.50
N SER A 265 -22.74 8.19 -0.63
CA SER A 265 -24.09 8.55 -1.02
C SER A 265 -24.47 9.93 -0.50
N LEU A 266 -25.32 10.59 -1.27
CA LEU A 266 -25.71 11.98 -1.07
C LEU A 266 -27.24 12.08 -1.20
N LEU A 267 -27.83 13.09 -0.59
CA LEU A 267 -29.24 13.42 -0.77
C LEU A 267 -29.41 14.36 -1.96
N LEU A 268 -29.96 13.83 -3.06
CA LEU A 268 -30.33 14.58 -4.25
C LEU A 268 -31.86 14.63 -4.36
N ASN A 269 -32.42 15.84 -4.27
CA ASN A 269 -33.88 16.06 -4.27
C ASN A 269 -34.65 15.23 -3.22
N GLY A 270 -34.04 15.02 -2.05
CA GLY A 270 -34.63 14.24 -0.95
C GLY A 270 -34.44 12.73 -1.07
N GLU A 271 -33.88 12.24 -2.19
CA GLU A 271 -33.59 10.82 -2.38
C GLU A 271 -32.10 10.53 -2.30
N GLU A 272 -31.76 9.36 -1.77
CA GLU A 272 -30.39 8.89 -1.72
C GLU A 272 -29.90 8.49 -3.12
N ARG A 273 -28.70 8.94 -3.48
CA ARG A 273 -28.00 8.59 -4.73
C ARG A 273 -26.54 8.32 -4.44
N LYS A 274 -25.96 7.30 -5.08
CA LYS A 274 -24.51 7.05 -5.02
C LYS A 274 -23.77 8.09 -5.86
N LEU A 275 -22.61 8.53 -5.39
CA LEU A 275 -21.75 9.44 -6.14
C LEU A 275 -21.28 8.84 -7.48
N SER A 276 -21.01 7.53 -7.51
CA SER A 276 -20.63 6.78 -8.72
C SER A 276 -21.61 6.96 -9.88
N ASP A 277 -22.91 6.96 -9.55
CA ASP A 277 -23.99 7.07 -10.54
C ASP A 277 -24.12 8.50 -11.08
N LEU A 278 -23.66 9.49 -10.30
CA LEU A 278 -23.69 10.90 -10.66
C LEU A 278 -22.47 11.34 -11.47
N LEU A 279 -21.38 10.55 -11.46
CA LEU A 279 -20.09 10.89 -12.06
C LEU A 279 -19.56 9.76 -12.96
N PRO A 280 -20.19 9.54 -14.14
CA PRO A 280 -19.90 8.40 -15.02
C PRO A 280 -18.48 8.40 -15.62
N GLN A 281 -17.77 9.52 -15.56
CA GLN A 281 -16.40 9.64 -16.08
C GLN A 281 -15.34 8.87 -15.26
N LYS A 282 -15.70 8.27 -14.12
CA LYS A 282 -14.78 7.60 -13.19
C LYS A 282 -15.07 6.10 -13.03
N GLU A 283 -14.99 5.35 -14.11
CA GLU A 283 -15.10 3.87 -14.08
C GLU A 283 -13.77 3.21 -13.68
N PHE A 284 -13.47 3.17 -12.38
CA PHE A 284 -12.26 2.52 -11.85
C PHE A 284 -12.32 0.98 -11.87
N GLY A 285 -13.50 0.38 -12.11
CA GLY A 285 -13.67 -1.07 -12.24
C GLY A 285 -12.95 -1.71 -13.44
N LYS A 286 -12.28 -0.91 -14.28
CA LYS A 286 -11.48 -1.36 -15.44
C LYS A 286 -10.02 -1.70 -15.10
N PHE A 287 -9.65 -1.68 -13.83
CA PHE A 287 -8.29 -1.99 -13.37
C PHE A 287 -8.33 -3.23 -12.48
N HIS A 288 -7.48 -4.21 -12.79
CA HIS A 288 -7.38 -5.47 -12.04
C HIS A 288 -6.79 -5.23 -10.65
N THR A 289 -7.09 -6.14 -9.72
CA THR A 289 -6.91 -5.90 -8.28
C THR A 289 -5.47 -6.05 -7.80
N MET A 290 -4.65 -6.77 -8.57
CA MET A 290 -3.26 -7.03 -8.24
C MET A 290 -2.33 -6.56 -9.36
N ALA A 291 -1.22 -5.94 -8.96
CA ALA A 291 -0.10 -5.66 -9.84
C ALA A 291 1.18 -6.20 -9.19
N PHE A 292 2.24 -6.26 -9.98
CA PHE A 292 3.57 -6.55 -9.47
C PHE A 292 4.58 -5.58 -10.05
N PHE A 293 5.71 -5.46 -9.39
CA PHE A 293 6.88 -4.81 -9.93
C PHE A 293 8.01 -5.81 -10.02
N VAL A 294 8.77 -5.73 -11.11
CA VAL A 294 10.04 -6.44 -11.23
C VAL A 294 11.15 -5.39 -11.21
N PHE A 295 12.09 -5.55 -10.29
CA PHE A 295 13.25 -4.69 -10.13
C PHE A 295 14.51 -5.47 -10.46
N ALA A 296 15.35 -4.91 -11.33
CA ALA A 296 16.61 -5.51 -11.77
C ALA A 296 17.68 -4.42 -11.95
N PRO A 297 18.98 -4.79 -12.04
CA PRO A 297 20.04 -3.83 -12.32
C PRO A 297 19.81 -3.18 -13.68
N LYS A 298 20.12 -1.88 -13.81
CA LYS A 298 19.82 -1.10 -15.02
C LYS A 298 20.32 -1.77 -16.31
N LYS A 299 21.49 -2.42 -16.26
CA LYS A 299 22.12 -3.10 -17.40
C LYS A 299 21.35 -4.34 -17.89
N TYR A 300 20.57 -4.98 -17.03
CA TYR A 300 19.80 -6.19 -17.34
C TYR A 300 18.30 -5.93 -17.51
N LYS A 301 17.87 -4.67 -17.62
CA LYS A 301 16.45 -4.33 -17.62
C LYS A 301 15.67 -5.02 -18.75
N GLU A 302 16.18 -5.00 -19.97
CA GLU A 302 15.49 -5.61 -21.12
C GLU A 302 15.56 -7.14 -21.07
N GLU A 303 16.74 -7.72 -20.77
CA GLU A 303 16.92 -9.16 -20.60
C GLU A 303 16.00 -9.73 -19.50
N ALA A 304 15.88 -9.03 -18.36
CA ALA A 304 14.98 -9.42 -17.28
C ALA A 304 13.51 -9.41 -17.72
N LYS A 305 13.11 -8.45 -18.56
CA LYS A 305 11.74 -8.39 -19.11
C LYS A 305 11.46 -9.58 -20.02
N GLU A 306 12.39 -9.94 -20.88
CA GLU A 306 12.27 -11.11 -21.75
C GLU A 306 12.13 -12.40 -20.93
N ILE A 307 13.00 -12.59 -19.92
CA ILE A 307 12.93 -13.75 -19.03
C ILE A 307 11.59 -13.84 -18.30
N VAL A 308 11.07 -12.74 -17.76
CA VAL A 308 9.76 -12.73 -17.09
C VAL A 308 8.65 -13.16 -18.06
N VAL A 309 8.65 -12.65 -19.30
CA VAL A 309 7.65 -13.03 -20.31
C VAL A 309 7.76 -14.52 -20.65
N GLU A 310 8.97 -15.06 -20.81
CA GLU A 310 9.19 -16.49 -21.06
C GLU A 310 8.67 -17.37 -19.91
N GLU A 311 8.96 -17.00 -18.66
CA GLU A 311 8.52 -17.79 -17.51
C GLU A 311 6.99 -17.73 -17.33
N LEU A 312 6.37 -16.57 -17.53
CA LEU A 312 4.91 -16.45 -17.54
C LEU A 312 4.27 -17.33 -18.63
N GLN A 313 4.89 -17.36 -19.83
CA GLN A 313 4.42 -18.23 -20.91
C GLN A 313 4.50 -19.71 -20.54
N LYS A 314 5.61 -20.14 -19.93
CA LYS A 314 5.80 -21.53 -19.48
C LYS A 314 4.77 -21.93 -18.44
N ILE A 315 4.49 -21.06 -17.47
CA ILE A 315 3.51 -21.33 -16.41
C ILE A 315 2.09 -21.41 -16.98
N SER A 316 1.73 -20.55 -17.93
CA SER A 316 0.40 -20.59 -18.57
C SER A 316 0.17 -21.84 -19.44
N GLN A 317 1.25 -22.42 -19.96
CA GLN A 317 1.23 -23.62 -20.81
C GLN A 317 1.34 -24.95 -20.04
N ALA A 318 1.71 -24.90 -18.76
CA ALA A 318 1.82 -26.07 -17.88
C ALA A 318 0.46 -26.55 -17.38
#